data_AF-A0A248YW80-F1
#
_entry.id   AF-A0A248YW80-F1
#
_cell.length_a   1.000
_cell.length_b   1.000
_cell.length_c   1.000
_cell.angle_alpha   90.00
_cell.angle_beta   90.00
_cell.angle_gamma   90.00
#
_symmetry.space_group_name_H-M   'P 1'
#
loop_
_entity.id
_entity.type
_entity.pdbx_description
1 polymer ?
#
loop_
_entity_poly.entity_id
_entity_poly.type
_entity_poly.pdbx_seq_one_letter_code
_entity_poly.pdbx_strand_id
1 'polypeptide(L)'
;MSVPSRYLPVPDPTGYVSPSAFGAIGLALPAAVGAAAARPERLTVCFVGDGGLMMSLSELDSVRRYGLRLLVVVMNDSAYGAEVHICRHHGVPDTLAWFDPVDFAATATALGLPARAVTSVPDLEAAVADLVGSPGPALLEIKLDAEVSTRYYQDFAGASPGTGDAAAAAGTAGKRSPSAPTASLAAAPEPVPAESDAA
;
A
#
# COMPACT_ATOMS: atom_id res chain seq x y z
N MET A 1 -6.86 -1.58 5.72
CA MET A 1 -5.62 -1.05 6.37
C MET A 1 -5.40 -1.62 7.77
N SER A 2 -4.39 -2.48 7.96
CA SER A 2 -3.92 -2.80 9.30
C SER A 2 -3.02 -1.67 9.81
N VAL A 3 -2.89 -1.51 11.13
CA VAL A 3 -1.95 -0.57 11.76
C VAL A 3 -0.79 -1.37 12.36
N PRO A 4 0.24 -1.77 11.58
CA PRO A 4 1.31 -2.65 12.06
C PRO A 4 2.00 -2.16 13.33
N SER A 5 2.08 -0.84 13.51
CA SER A 5 2.71 -0.21 14.67
C SER A 5 2.06 -0.58 16.01
N ARG A 6 0.82 -1.08 16.04
CA ARG A 6 0.18 -1.62 17.26
C ARG A 6 0.76 -2.97 17.69
N TYR A 7 1.36 -3.71 16.77
CA TYR A 7 1.76 -5.11 16.96
C TYR A 7 3.27 -5.32 16.90
N LEU A 8 4.03 -4.30 16.51
CA LEU A 8 5.47 -4.39 16.35
C LEU A 8 6.20 -3.92 17.62
N PRO A 9 7.10 -4.75 18.20
CA PRO A 9 8.00 -4.27 19.23
C PRO A 9 8.99 -3.26 18.62
N VAL A 10 9.26 -2.17 19.35
CA VAL A 10 10.24 -1.17 18.94
C VAL A 10 11.57 -1.47 19.65
N PRO A 11 12.68 -1.65 18.91
CA PRO A 11 13.95 -2.09 19.51
C PRO A 11 14.65 -1.01 20.34
N ASP A 12 14.45 0.27 20.03
CA ASP A 12 15.10 1.41 20.68
C ASP A 12 14.32 2.72 20.41
N PRO A 13 14.58 3.83 21.13
CA PRO A 13 13.85 5.10 20.97
C PRO A 13 13.87 5.71 19.56
N THR A 14 14.80 5.29 18.69
CA THR A 14 14.92 5.76 17.31
C THR A 14 14.51 4.70 16.27
N GLY A 15 14.01 3.56 16.72
CA GLY A 15 13.67 2.40 15.90
C GLY A 15 12.30 2.44 15.24
N TYR A 16 11.46 3.43 15.57
CA TYR A 16 10.14 3.63 14.96
C TYR A 16 10.00 5.03 14.40
N VAL A 17 9.63 5.12 13.12
CA VAL A 17 9.40 6.38 12.40
C VAL A 17 7.98 6.35 11.84
N SER A 18 7.20 7.39 12.13
CA SER A 18 5.85 7.55 11.59
C SER A 18 5.72 8.93 10.93
N PRO A 19 5.71 9.01 9.58
CA PRO A 19 5.56 10.28 8.87
C PRO A 19 4.09 10.74 8.80
N SER A 20 3.37 10.62 9.92
CA SER A 20 1.91 10.85 10.00
C SER A 20 1.51 12.26 10.43
N ALA A 21 2.46 13.11 10.85
CA ALA A 21 2.17 14.42 11.43
C ALA A 21 1.35 15.35 10.50
N PHE A 22 1.60 15.29 9.18
CA PHE A 22 0.84 16.05 8.18
C PHE A 22 -0.33 15.26 7.57
N GLY A 23 -0.40 13.95 7.79
CA GLY A 23 -1.44 13.08 7.23
C GLY A 23 -1.34 12.85 5.71
N ALA A 24 -0.21 13.17 5.07
CA ALA A 24 -0.03 12.92 3.64
C ALA A 24 0.20 11.43 3.33
N ILE A 25 -0.66 10.88 2.47
CA ILE A 25 -0.54 9.54 1.90
C ILE A 25 0.68 9.53 0.95
N GLY A 26 1.39 8.40 0.90
CA GLY A 26 2.57 8.22 0.03
C GLY A 26 3.92 8.58 0.65
N LEU A 27 3.95 9.11 1.88
CA LEU A 27 5.22 9.47 2.53
C LEU A 27 6.03 8.30 3.10
N ALA A 28 5.44 7.10 3.21
CA ALA A 28 6.08 5.96 3.86
C ALA A 28 7.41 5.56 3.19
N LEU A 29 7.40 5.36 1.87
CA LEU A 29 8.59 4.93 1.13
C LEU A 29 9.69 6.00 1.08
N PRO A 30 9.42 7.28 0.74
CA PRO A 30 10.43 8.34 0.81
C PRO A 30 11.05 8.51 2.21
N ALA A 31 10.24 8.44 3.27
CA ALA A 31 10.74 8.52 4.63
C ALA A 31 11.64 7.31 4.97
N ALA A 32 11.27 6.11 4.53
CA ALA A 32 12.05 4.91 4.73
C ALA A 32 13.38 4.94 3.94
N VAL A 33 13.39 5.50 2.73
CA VAL A 33 14.62 5.75 1.96
C VAL A 33 15.59 6.61 2.77
N GLY A 34 15.13 7.73 3.33
CA GLY A 34 15.94 8.58 4.19
C GLY A 34 16.45 7.86 5.44
N ALA A 35 15.60 7.06 6.09
CA ALA A 35 15.97 6.28 7.27
C ALA A 35 17.04 5.21 6.96
N ALA A 36 16.89 4.48 5.86
CA ALA A 36 17.85 3.47 5.43
C ALA A 36 19.19 4.08 5.00
N ALA A 37 19.17 5.23 4.34
CA ALA A 37 20.38 5.97 3.99
C ALA A 37 21.12 6.51 5.22
N ALA A 38 20.39 6.94 6.25
CA ALA A 38 20.97 7.48 7.48
C ALA A 38 21.55 6.39 8.41
N ARG A 39 21.05 5.15 8.32
CA ARG A 39 21.47 4.01 9.16
C ARG A 39 21.66 2.71 8.35
N PRO A 40 22.63 2.66 7.42
CA PRO A 40 22.82 1.53 6.52
C PRO A 40 23.16 0.20 7.25
N GLU A 41 23.65 0.27 8.48
CA GLU A 41 23.97 -0.87 9.32
C GLU A 41 22.72 -1.61 9.83
N ARG A 42 21.54 -0.98 9.78
CA ARG A 42 20.26 -1.55 10.23
C ARG A 42 19.38 -1.90 9.04
N LEU A 43 18.63 -3.00 9.16
CA LEU A 43 17.53 -3.25 8.24
C LEU A 43 16.41 -2.26 8.52
N THR A 44 16.07 -1.44 7.53
CA THR A 44 14.86 -0.61 7.57
C THR A 44 13.68 -1.40 7.01
N VAL A 45 12.57 -1.45 7.73
CA VAL A 45 11.32 -2.09 7.27
C VAL A 45 10.26 -1.03 7.07
N CYS A 46 9.79 -0.88 5.84
CA CYS A 46 8.78 0.09 5.44
C CYS A 46 7.43 -0.60 5.27
N PHE A 47 6.50 -0.40 6.20
CA PHE A 47 5.11 -0.81 5.98
C PHE A 47 4.36 0.29 5.22
N VAL A 48 3.73 -0.07 4.11
CA VAL A 48 2.99 0.85 3.25
C VAL A 48 1.75 0.15 2.67
N GLY A 49 0.64 0.89 2.52
CA GLY A 49 -0.52 0.39 1.76
C GLY A 49 -0.28 0.50 0.27
N ASP A 50 -0.91 -0.34 -0.54
CA ASP A 50 -0.88 -0.29 -2.01
C ASP A 50 -1.16 1.09 -2.62
N GLY A 51 -2.25 1.76 -2.22
CA GLY A 51 -2.58 3.10 -2.70
C GLY A 51 -1.52 4.13 -2.32
N GLY A 52 -0.93 3.99 -1.13
CA GLY A 52 0.19 4.83 -0.69
C GLY A 52 1.46 4.57 -1.49
N LEU A 53 1.77 3.30 -1.77
CA LEU A 53 2.94 2.94 -2.56
C LEU A 53 2.82 3.46 -4.00
N MET A 54 1.63 3.40 -4.61
CA MET A 54 1.41 3.95 -5.95
C MET A 54 1.77 5.43 -6.08
N MET A 55 1.53 6.23 -5.02
CA MET A 55 1.87 7.67 -5.03
C MET A 55 3.38 7.94 -5.00
N SER A 56 4.18 6.96 -4.54
CA SER A 56 5.64 7.09 -4.41
C SER A 56 6.39 5.96 -5.12
N LEU A 57 5.78 5.31 -6.11
CA LEU A 57 6.29 4.07 -6.70
C LEU A 57 7.68 4.24 -7.32
N SER A 58 7.96 5.42 -7.88
CA SER A 58 9.26 5.76 -8.48
C SER A 58 10.42 5.66 -7.50
N GLU A 59 10.20 5.77 -6.18
CA GLU A 59 11.28 5.63 -5.19
C GLU A 59 11.84 4.21 -5.11
N LEU A 60 11.14 3.19 -5.65
CA LEU A 60 11.71 1.85 -5.79
C LEU A 60 12.99 1.86 -6.64
N ASP A 61 13.09 2.75 -7.63
CA ASP A 61 14.32 2.94 -8.40
C ASP A 61 15.45 3.53 -7.53
N SER A 62 15.17 4.52 -6.67
CA SER A 62 16.14 5.04 -5.70
C SER A 62 16.65 3.93 -4.78
N VAL A 63 15.73 3.16 -4.19
CA VAL A 63 16.04 2.02 -3.31
C VAL A 63 16.99 1.03 -4.00
N ARG A 64 16.69 0.68 -5.25
CA ARG A 64 17.49 -0.24 -6.06
C ARG A 64 18.85 0.34 -6.44
N ARG A 65 18.90 1.57 -6.98
CA ARG A 65 20.14 2.22 -7.44
C ARG A 65 21.16 2.41 -6.33
N TYR A 66 20.70 2.73 -5.13
CA TYR A 66 21.58 2.92 -3.97
C TYR A 66 21.80 1.63 -3.15
N GLY A 67 21.16 0.51 -3.52
CA GLY A 67 21.31 -0.77 -2.83
C GLY A 67 20.94 -0.69 -1.35
N LEU A 68 19.93 0.13 -1.00
CA LEU A 68 19.59 0.40 0.40
C LEU A 68 19.15 -0.87 1.10
N ARG A 69 19.60 -1.10 2.34
CA ARG A 69 19.17 -2.24 3.16
C ARG A 69 17.76 -2.00 3.71
N LEU A 70 16.78 -2.13 2.82
CA LEU A 70 15.40 -1.72 3.02
C LEU A 70 14.44 -2.78 2.49
N LEU A 71 13.56 -3.28 3.37
CA LEU A 71 12.45 -4.16 3.04
C LEU A 71 11.16 -3.37 2.96
N VAL A 72 10.58 -3.25 1.77
CA VAL A 72 9.25 -2.66 1.56
C VAL A 72 8.20 -3.74 1.76
N VAL A 73 7.32 -3.58 2.75
CA VAL A 73 6.18 -4.46 3.00
C VAL A 73 4.91 -3.76 2.54
N VAL A 74 4.32 -4.26 1.46
CA VAL A 74 3.10 -3.72 0.86
C VAL A 74 1.89 -4.46 1.40
N MET A 75 1.01 -3.74 2.06
CA MET A 75 -0.30 -4.22 2.50
C MET A 75 -1.28 -3.96 1.35
N ASN A 76 -1.48 -4.95 0.48
CA ASN A 76 -2.28 -4.80 -0.74
C ASN A 76 -3.67 -5.39 -0.54
N ASP A 77 -4.64 -4.53 -0.24
CA ASP A 77 -6.07 -4.86 -0.17
C ASP A 77 -6.83 -4.41 -1.44
N SER A 78 -6.15 -3.86 -2.44
CA SER A 78 -6.72 -3.30 -3.68
C SER A 78 -7.80 -2.23 -3.40
N ALA A 79 -7.60 -1.48 -2.33
CA ALA A 79 -8.48 -0.40 -1.91
C ALA A 79 -7.74 0.63 -1.03
N TYR A 80 -8.31 1.80 -0.85
CA TYR A 80 -8.00 2.63 0.29
C TYR A 80 -8.68 2.03 1.52
N GLY A 81 -8.18 0.90 2.03
CA GLY A 81 -8.89 0.11 3.03
C GLY A 81 -9.23 0.86 4.33
N ALA A 82 -8.49 1.91 4.66
CA ALA A 82 -8.87 2.81 5.76
C ALA A 82 -10.19 3.53 5.48
N GLU A 83 -10.33 4.07 4.28
CA GLU A 83 -11.53 4.78 3.81
C GLU A 83 -12.71 3.82 3.68
N VAL A 84 -12.49 2.60 3.17
CA VAL A 84 -13.53 1.55 3.12
C VAL A 84 -14.17 1.34 4.49
N HIS A 85 -13.37 1.14 5.54
CA HIS A 85 -13.91 0.87 6.87
C HIS A 85 -14.51 2.13 7.53
N ILE A 86 -13.92 3.31 7.33
CA ILE A 86 -14.43 4.57 7.87
C ILE A 86 -15.76 4.95 7.21
N CYS A 87 -15.87 4.88 5.88
CA CYS A 87 -17.10 5.16 5.15
C CYS A 87 -18.24 4.24 5.58
N ARG A 88 -17.99 2.93 5.65
CA ARG A 88 -18.96 1.94 6.12
C ARG A 88 -19.40 2.20 7.56
N HIS A 89 -18.46 2.58 8.43
CA HIS A 89 -18.79 2.95 9.81
C HIS A 89 -19.74 4.15 9.88
N HIS A 90 -19.53 5.16 9.03
CA HIS A 90 -20.38 6.36 8.95
C HIS A 90 -21.62 6.18 8.07
N GLY A 91 -21.85 4.99 7.50
CA GLY A 91 -22.99 4.73 6.61
C GLY A 91 -22.94 5.50 5.29
N VAL A 92 -21.77 5.95 4.85
CA VAL A 92 -21.59 6.66 3.57
C VAL A 92 -21.01 5.73 2.50
N PRO A 93 -21.26 5.99 1.20
CA PRO A 93 -20.75 5.14 0.12
C PRO A 93 -19.23 5.10 0.08
N ASP A 94 -18.66 3.90 -0.06
CA ASP A 94 -17.22 3.63 -0.14
C ASP A 94 -16.71 3.44 -1.57
N THR A 95 -17.56 3.63 -2.59
CA THR A 95 -17.27 3.29 -3.99
C THR A 95 -15.98 3.89 -4.57
N LEU A 96 -15.56 5.07 -4.12
CA LEU A 96 -14.32 5.74 -4.57
C LEU A 96 -13.06 5.22 -3.87
N ALA A 97 -13.22 4.42 -2.83
CA ALA A 97 -12.10 3.81 -2.12
C ALA A 97 -11.58 2.54 -2.83
N TRP A 98 -12.30 2.02 -3.82
CA TRP A 98 -11.94 0.79 -4.53
C TRP A 98 -11.19 1.10 -5.82
N PHE A 99 -10.18 0.30 -6.13
CA PHE A 99 -9.42 0.40 -7.37
C PHE A 99 -8.97 -0.97 -7.89
N ASP A 100 -8.54 -1.03 -9.14
CA ASP A 100 -8.11 -2.28 -9.76
C ASP A 100 -6.85 -2.84 -9.07
N PRO A 101 -6.75 -4.16 -8.88
CA PRO A 101 -5.57 -4.78 -8.28
C PRO A 101 -4.28 -4.50 -9.07
N VAL A 102 -3.21 -4.19 -8.34
CA VAL A 102 -1.85 -4.06 -8.88
C VAL A 102 -0.97 -5.18 -8.35
N ASP A 103 -0.06 -5.69 -9.18
CA ASP A 103 0.97 -6.65 -8.78
C ASP A 103 2.29 -5.90 -8.49
N PHE A 104 2.54 -5.61 -7.22
CA PHE A 104 3.72 -4.86 -6.80
C PHE A 104 4.97 -5.74 -6.81
N ALA A 105 4.86 -7.04 -6.55
CA ALA A 105 5.99 -7.95 -6.63
C ALA A 105 6.52 -8.08 -8.06
N ALA A 106 5.63 -8.21 -9.04
CA ALA A 106 5.98 -8.21 -10.46
C ALA A 106 6.58 -6.85 -10.88
N THR A 107 5.98 -5.74 -10.43
CA THR A 107 6.50 -4.38 -10.71
C THR A 107 7.90 -4.19 -10.14
N ALA A 108 8.15 -4.60 -8.90
CA ALA A 108 9.47 -4.53 -8.26
C ALA A 108 10.49 -5.43 -8.99
N THR A 109 10.08 -6.63 -9.37
CA THR A 109 10.92 -7.55 -10.17
C THR A 109 11.32 -6.91 -11.51
N ALA A 110 10.39 -6.24 -12.20
CA ALA A 110 10.66 -5.53 -13.45
C ALA A 110 11.64 -4.35 -13.26
N LEU A 111 11.64 -3.72 -12.09
CA LEU A 111 12.62 -2.68 -11.70
C LEU A 111 13.98 -3.24 -11.25
N GLY A 112 14.12 -4.56 -11.16
CA GLY A 112 15.34 -5.25 -10.73
C GLY A 112 15.49 -5.37 -9.22
N LEU A 113 14.38 -5.35 -8.48
CA LEU A 113 14.36 -5.61 -7.04
C LEU A 113 13.94 -7.07 -6.76
N PRO A 114 14.61 -7.77 -5.83
CA PRO A 114 14.09 -9.02 -5.27
C PRO A 114 12.70 -8.79 -4.68
N ALA A 115 11.73 -9.59 -5.11
CA ALA A 115 10.37 -9.46 -4.62
C ALA A 115 9.63 -10.80 -4.45
N ARG A 116 8.66 -10.80 -3.54
CA ARG A 116 7.73 -11.91 -3.29
C ARG A 116 6.33 -11.37 -3.05
N ALA A 117 5.32 -12.05 -3.60
CA ALA A 117 3.93 -11.87 -3.21
C ALA A 117 3.48 -13.08 -2.39
N VAL A 118 2.71 -12.84 -1.33
CA VAL A 118 2.16 -13.90 -0.47
C VAL A 118 0.66 -13.71 -0.27
N THR A 119 -0.05 -14.84 -0.21
CA THR A 119 -1.51 -14.90 0.01
C THR A 119 -1.88 -15.76 1.22
N SER A 120 -0.89 -16.31 1.94
CA SER A 120 -1.11 -17.19 3.08
C SER A 120 -0.07 -16.95 4.19
N VAL A 121 -0.41 -17.35 5.41
CA VAL A 121 0.49 -17.23 6.57
C VAL A 121 1.76 -18.08 6.43
N PRO A 122 1.71 -19.36 6.00
CA PRO A 122 2.92 -20.13 5.75
C PRO A 122 3.86 -19.50 4.72
N ASP A 123 3.31 -18.94 3.64
CA ASP A 123 4.11 -18.26 2.62
C ASP A 123 4.75 -16.99 3.16
N LEU A 124 4.05 -16.26 4.04
CA LEU A 124 4.57 -15.07 4.70
C LEU A 124 5.80 -15.40 5.56
N GLU A 125 5.74 -16.45 6.38
CA GLU A 125 6.87 -16.85 7.23
C GLU A 125 8.10 -17.21 6.38
N ALA A 126 7.91 -17.98 5.31
CA ALA A 126 8.97 -18.34 4.39
C ALA A 126 9.56 -17.12 3.66
N ALA A 127 8.71 -16.23 3.16
CA ALA A 127 9.13 -15.04 2.43
C ALA A 127 9.89 -14.05 3.34
N VAL A 128 9.45 -13.87 4.59
CA VAL A 128 10.18 -13.01 5.55
C VAL A 128 11.56 -13.60 5.85
N ALA A 129 11.68 -14.91 6.06
CA ALA A 129 12.96 -15.55 6.30
C ALA A 129 13.94 -15.38 5.11
N ASP A 130 13.45 -15.55 3.88
CA ASP A 130 14.22 -15.37 2.63
C ASP A 130 14.70 -13.91 2.46
N LEU A 131 13.78 -12.95 2.57
CA LEU A 131 14.05 -11.55 2.27
C LEU A 131 14.89 -10.85 3.36
N VAL A 132 14.70 -11.19 4.63
CA VAL A 132 15.51 -10.63 5.73
C VAL A 132 16.93 -11.19 5.73
N GLY A 133 17.11 -12.45 5.30
CA GLY A 133 18.41 -13.09 5.15
C GLY A 133 19.21 -12.58 3.95
N SER A 134 18.55 -11.95 2.98
CA SER A 134 19.17 -11.45 1.75
C SER A 134 19.82 -10.07 1.96
N PRO A 135 21.03 -9.83 1.42
CA PRO A 135 21.63 -8.50 1.45
C PRO A 135 20.91 -7.56 0.45
N GLY A 136 20.82 -6.27 0.82
CA GLY A 136 20.29 -5.23 -0.06
C GLY A 136 18.77 -5.01 0.06
N PRO A 137 18.16 -4.35 -0.93
CA PRO A 137 16.74 -4.02 -0.91
C PRO A 137 15.86 -5.17 -1.35
N ALA A 138 14.63 -5.21 -0.84
CA ALA A 138 13.62 -6.17 -1.24
C ALA A 138 12.19 -5.62 -1.10
N LEU A 139 11.25 -6.24 -1.81
CA LEU A 139 9.82 -5.99 -1.66
C LEU A 139 9.05 -7.26 -1.30
N LEU A 140 8.24 -7.18 -0.24
CA LEU A 140 7.27 -8.18 0.15
C LEU A 140 5.88 -7.62 -0.05
N GLU A 141 5.11 -8.21 -0.94
CA GLU A 141 3.71 -7.91 -1.14
C GLU A 141 2.84 -8.91 -0.37
N ILE A 142 2.00 -8.41 0.53
CA ILE A 142 1.03 -9.20 1.28
C ILE A 142 -0.34 -8.88 0.70
N LYS A 143 -0.95 -9.86 0.02
CA LYS A 143 -2.32 -9.75 -0.48
C LYS A 143 -3.29 -9.92 0.69
N LEU A 144 -4.21 -8.97 0.81
CA LEU A 144 -5.18 -8.87 1.89
C LEU A 144 -6.59 -8.81 1.33
N ASP A 145 -7.54 -9.21 2.15
CA ASP A 145 -8.96 -9.04 1.85
C ASP A 145 -9.43 -7.69 2.43
N ALA A 146 -9.82 -6.76 1.56
CA ALA A 146 -10.34 -5.44 1.94
C ALA A 146 -11.63 -5.50 2.77
N GLU A 147 -12.37 -6.61 2.70
CA GLU A 147 -13.60 -6.79 3.47
C GLU A 147 -13.31 -7.08 4.96
N VAL A 148 -12.09 -7.53 5.29
CA VAL A 148 -11.72 -7.90 6.66
C VAL A 148 -11.31 -6.66 7.46
N SER A 149 -12.23 -6.17 8.28
CA SER A 149 -11.95 -5.11 9.25
C SER A 149 -11.08 -5.63 10.40
N THR A 150 -9.95 -4.97 10.65
CA THR A 150 -9.11 -5.25 11.82
C THR A 150 -9.77 -4.80 13.12
N ARG A 151 -9.31 -5.35 14.25
CA ARG A 151 -9.76 -4.97 15.60
C ARG A 151 -9.60 -3.46 15.86
N TYR A 152 -8.59 -2.82 15.26
CA TYR A 152 -8.40 -1.38 15.38
C TYR A 152 -9.63 -0.58 14.94
N TYR A 153 -10.20 -0.89 13.77
CA TYR A 153 -11.40 -0.22 13.29
C TYR A 153 -12.66 -0.63 14.05
N GLN A 154 -12.71 -1.85 14.57
CA GLN A 154 -13.80 -2.30 15.43
C GLN A 154 -13.80 -1.56 16.77
N ASP A 155 -12.63 -1.38 17.38
CA ASP A 155 -12.46 -0.63 18.62
C ASP A 155 -12.74 0.87 18.40
N PHE A 156 -12.32 1.43 17.25
CA PHE A 156 -12.64 2.80 16.85
C PHE A 156 -14.16 3.00 16.68
N ALA A 157 -14.83 2.02 16.06
CA ALA A 157 -16.28 2.01 15.90
C ALA A 157 -17.06 1.83 17.22
N GLY A 158 -16.48 1.11 18.19
CA GLY A 158 -17.02 0.97 19.54
C GLY A 158 -16.79 2.22 20.42
N ALA A 159 -15.93 3.14 19.99
CA ALA A 159 -15.61 4.38 20.67
C ALA A 159 -16.28 5.59 19.99
N SER A 160 -17.62 5.63 19.95
CA SER A 160 -18.35 6.87 19.65
C SER A 160 -19.52 7.10 20.62
N PRO A 161 -19.77 8.35 21.05
CA PRO A 161 -20.79 8.68 22.04
C PRO A 161 -22.18 8.66 21.43
N GLY A 162 -23.13 8.01 22.10
CA GLY A 162 -24.56 8.31 22.08
C GLY A 162 -25.29 8.32 20.74
N THR A 163 -26.05 7.26 20.50
CA THR A 163 -27.33 7.20 19.75
C THR A 163 -27.74 8.42 18.91
N GLY A 164 -27.81 8.22 17.60
CA GLY A 164 -28.67 9.00 16.69
C GLY A 164 -29.00 8.16 15.47
N ASP A 165 -30.26 7.73 15.37
CA ASP A 165 -30.81 6.93 14.27
C ASP A 165 -30.53 7.55 12.89
N ALA A 166 -29.98 6.75 11.97
CA ALA A 166 -30.16 6.93 10.54
C ALA A 166 -30.25 5.56 9.87
N ALA A 167 -31.43 4.96 9.96
CA ALA A 167 -31.82 3.85 9.13
C ALA A 167 -31.99 4.31 7.66
N ALA A 168 -31.68 3.36 6.76
CA ALA A 168 -32.09 3.27 5.36
C ALA A 168 -31.23 3.96 4.28
N ALA A 169 -30.33 3.18 3.68
CA ALA A 169 -30.24 2.99 2.22
C ALA A 169 -29.33 1.80 1.88
N ALA A 170 -29.86 0.57 2.00
CA ALA A 170 -29.19 -0.63 1.49
C ALA A 170 -29.35 -0.70 -0.04
N GLY A 171 -28.35 -0.21 -0.78
CA GLY A 171 -28.18 -0.49 -2.20
C GLY A 171 -27.38 -1.77 -2.37
N THR A 172 -27.98 -2.78 -3.01
CA THR A 172 -27.37 -4.09 -3.27
C THR A 172 -26.13 -3.98 -4.15
N ALA A 173 -24.94 -4.12 -3.55
CA ALA A 173 -23.69 -4.30 -4.28
C ALA A 173 -23.63 -5.72 -4.87
N GLY A 174 -23.77 -5.83 -6.19
CA GLY A 174 -23.64 -7.09 -6.93
C GLY A 174 -22.20 -7.60 -6.92
N LYS A 175 -22.01 -8.88 -6.57
CA LYS A 175 -20.75 -9.61 -6.74
C LYS A 175 -20.30 -9.52 -8.20
N ARG A 176 -19.19 -8.85 -8.49
CA ARG A 176 -18.49 -9.02 -9.76
C ARG A 176 -17.33 -9.99 -9.56
N SER A 177 -17.40 -11.12 -10.27
CA SER A 177 -16.32 -12.09 -10.40
C SER A 177 -15.17 -11.48 -11.21
N PRO A 178 -13.90 -11.80 -10.95
CA PRO A 178 -12.79 -11.25 -11.72
C PRO A 178 -12.80 -11.84 -13.14
N SER A 179 -13.09 -11.01 -14.15
CA SER A 179 -12.79 -11.36 -15.54
C SER A 179 -11.36 -10.95 -15.86
N ALA A 180 -10.55 -11.88 -16.36
CA ALA A 180 -9.19 -11.60 -16.83
C ALA A 180 -9.20 -10.48 -17.89
N PRO A 181 -8.20 -9.57 -17.89
CA PRO A 181 -8.16 -8.51 -18.89
C PRO A 181 -7.79 -9.10 -20.24
N THR A 182 -8.67 -8.93 -21.23
CA THR A 182 -8.30 -9.07 -22.64
C THR A 182 -7.63 -7.77 -23.06
N ALA A 183 -6.34 -7.83 -23.37
CA ALA A 183 -5.60 -6.70 -23.92
C ALA A 183 -6.12 -6.37 -25.31
N SER A 184 -6.93 -5.32 -25.42
CA SER A 184 -7.15 -4.60 -26.67
C SER A 184 -6.45 -3.26 -26.54
N LEU A 185 -5.34 -3.08 -27.26
CA LEU A 185 -4.71 -1.78 -27.42
C LEU A 185 -5.70 -0.88 -28.17
N ALA A 186 -6.32 0.06 -27.46
CA ALA A 186 -7.00 1.18 -28.08
C ALA A 186 -5.96 2.03 -28.84
N ALA A 187 -6.32 2.45 -30.05
CA ALA A 187 -5.48 3.24 -30.94
C ALA A 187 -5.00 4.55 -30.27
N ALA A 188 -3.76 4.93 -30.56
CA ALA A 188 -3.16 6.17 -30.06
C ALA A 188 -3.96 7.41 -30.50
N PRO A 189 -4.06 8.46 -29.65
CA PRO A 189 -4.68 9.72 -30.03
C PRO A 189 -3.85 10.44 -31.12
N GLU A 190 -4.54 11.15 -32.02
CA GLU A 190 -3.90 11.90 -33.11
C GLU A 190 -3.00 13.05 -32.58
N PRO A 191 -1.89 13.36 -33.28
CA PRO A 191 -0.95 14.38 -32.84
C PRO A 191 -1.55 15.80 -32.95
N VAL A 192 -1.29 16.60 -31.92
CA VAL A 192 -1.62 18.02 -31.86
C VAL A 192 -0.79 18.79 -32.92
N PRO A 193 -1.40 19.67 -33.74
CA PRO A 193 -0.66 20.44 -34.72
C PRO A 193 0.29 21.45 -34.06
N ALA A 194 1.50 21.57 -34.61
CA ALA A 194 2.52 22.51 -34.14
C ALA A 194 2.10 23.96 -34.45
N GLU A 195 2.07 24.82 -33.42
CA GLU A 195 2.01 26.27 -33.61
C GLU A 195 3.34 26.75 -34.19
N SER A 196 3.27 27.40 -35.34
CA SER A 196 4.41 28.04 -36.01
C SER A 196 4.78 29.34 -35.30
N ASP A 197 6.07 29.47 -34.95
CA ASP A 197 6.70 30.74 -34.61
C ASP A 197 6.38 31.81 -35.68
N ALA A 198 5.76 32.90 -35.24
CA ALA A 198 5.71 34.15 -35.98
C ALA A 198 6.60 35.17 -35.26
N ALA A 199 7.64 35.60 -35.98
CA ALA A 199 8.47 36.75 -35.68
C ALA A 199 7.68 38.07 -35.74
#